data_AF-A0A4Q2RQ35-F1
#
_entry.id   AF-A0A4Q2RQ35-F1
#
_cell.length_a   1.000
_cell.length_b   1.000
_cell.length_c   1.000
_cell.angle_alpha   90.00
_cell.angle_beta   90.00
_cell.angle_gamma   90.00
#
_symmetry.space_group_name_H-M   'P 1'
#
loop_
_entity.id
_entity.type
_entity.pdbx_description
1 polymer ?
#
loop_
_entity_poly.entity_id
_entity_poly.type
_entity_poly.pdbx_seq_one_letter_code
_entity_poly.pdbx_strand_id
1 'polypeptide(L)'
;MTSAWIWDDPEIHSDQLFMRNVPRKPAFVIPNLVTRRLEVKAAALRFDADGMSVISSDVLASEGHSRGAVCNWDTHTSVEFAAGTARSTSEAGVIYNPVDDHPAGEAIGKAHSLVRTRETEPDRTIRRNIQTAIAAQCRWLDEDPHKPNETATAAESDSDEAHGADDIEPNGEGQVT
;
A
#
# COMPACT_ATOMS: atom_id res chain seq x y z
N MET A 1 -29.57 -25.92 5.78
CA MET A 1 -29.95 -24.51 5.55
C MET A 1 -28.69 -23.78 5.15
N THR A 2 -28.55 -23.39 3.88
CA THR A 2 -27.42 -22.57 3.43
C THR A 2 -27.57 -21.19 4.05
N SER A 3 -26.64 -20.82 4.92
CA SER A 3 -26.54 -19.45 5.44
C SER A 3 -26.56 -18.47 4.27
N ALA A 4 -27.32 -17.39 4.40
CA ALA A 4 -27.37 -16.34 3.38
C ALA A 4 -25.94 -15.85 3.08
N TRP A 5 -25.64 -15.59 1.81
CA TRP A 5 -24.37 -15.00 1.41
C TRP A 5 -24.30 -13.56 1.95
N ILE A 6 -23.49 -13.36 2.99
CA ILE A 6 -23.20 -12.04 3.55
C ILE A 6 -21.96 -11.51 2.85
N TRP A 7 -22.10 -10.34 2.24
CA TRP A 7 -21.05 -9.68 1.45
C TRP A 7 -20.56 -8.36 2.06
N ASP A 8 -21.34 -7.76 2.96
CA ASP A 8 -20.97 -6.55 3.70
C ASP A 8 -21.50 -6.66 5.13
N ASP A 9 -20.62 -6.36 6.08
CA ASP A 9 -20.92 -6.32 7.49
C ASP A 9 -21.21 -4.86 7.91
N PRO A 10 -22.45 -4.54 8.35
CA PRO A 10 -22.80 -3.19 8.74
C PRO A 10 -22.10 -2.72 10.03
N GLU A 11 -21.51 -3.63 10.81
CA GLU A 11 -20.74 -3.29 12.02
C GLU A 11 -19.34 -2.77 11.68
N ILE A 12 -18.83 -3.06 10.49
CA ILE A 12 -17.54 -2.54 10.01
C ILE A 12 -17.75 -1.10 9.54
N HIS A 13 -17.12 -0.14 10.20
CA HIS A 13 -17.20 1.27 9.81
C HIS A 13 -16.35 1.57 8.57
N SER A 14 -16.74 2.56 7.78
CA SER A 14 -16.06 2.89 6.51
C SER A 14 -14.64 3.42 6.67
N ASP A 15 -14.29 3.96 7.84
CA ASP A 15 -12.96 4.45 8.19
C ASP A 15 -12.04 3.37 8.77
N GLN A 16 -12.59 2.21 9.13
CA GLN A 16 -11.81 1.09 9.66
C GLN A 16 -10.77 0.61 8.64
N LEU A 17 -9.54 0.45 9.11
CA LEU A 17 -8.40 0.13 8.26
C LEU A 17 -8.17 -1.38 8.16
N PHE A 18 -7.91 -1.80 6.92
CA PHE A 18 -7.59 -3.18 6.57
C PHE A 18 -6.24 -3.22 5.85
N MET A 19 -5.47 -4.26 6.14
CA MET A 19 -4.15 -4.49 5.56
C MET A 19 -4.21 -5.64 4.56
N ARG A 20 -3.53 -5.48 3.43
CA ARG A 20 -3.37 -6.49 2.39
C ARG A 20 -1.89 -6.70 2.09
N ASN A 21 -1.43 -7.93 2.28
CA ASN A 21 -0.10 -8.32 1.84
C ASN A 21 -0.04 -8.44 0.32
N VAL A 22 1.01 -7.87 -0.27
CA VAL A 22 1.29 -7.81 -1.69
C VAL A 22 2.67 -8.41 -1.96
N PRO A 23 2.83 -9.35 -2.91
CA PRO A 23 4.15 -9.89 -3.23
C PRO A 23 5.09 -8.81 -3.77
N ARG A 24 6.35 -8.79 -3.32
CA ARG A 24 7.38 -7.83 -3.79
C ARG A 24 7.94 -8.17 -5.18
N LYS A 25 7.06 -8.37 -6.15
CA LYS A 25 7.48 -8.62 -7.54
C LYS A 25 7.37 -7.31 -8.34
N PRO A 26 8.36 -6.97 -9.19
CA PRO A 26 8.26 -5.79 -10.07
C PRO A 26 7.01 -5.79 -10.96
N ALA A 27 6.44 -6.97 -11.23
CA ALA A 27 5.18 -7.10 -11.94
C ALA A 27 3.98 -6.45 -11.22
N PHE A 28 4.04 -6.29 -9.89
CA PHE A 28 2.92 -5.88 -9.03
C PHE A 28 3.02 -4.45 -8.49
N VAL A 29 4.13 -3.79 -8.75
CA VAL A 29 4.35 -2.38 -8.41
C VAL A 29 4.73 -1.60 -9.65
N ILE A 30 4.36 -0.33 -9.72
CA ILE A 30 4.73 0.57 -10.83
C ILE A 30 5.17 1.92 -10.27
N PRO A 31 6.27 2.51 -10.77
CA PRO A 31 6.58 3.89 -10.45
C PRO A 31 5.54 4.82 -11.09
N ASN A 32 4.89 5.63 -10.26
CA ASN A 32 4.14 6.79 -10.73
C ASN A 32 5.13 7.96 -10.87
N LEU A 33 5.38 8.38 -12.10
CA LEU A 33 6.35 9.43 -12.41
C LEU A 33 5.89 10.83 -11.98
N VAL A 34 4.58 11.02 -11.81
CA VAL A 34 3.98 12.29 -11.35
C VAL A 34 4.14 12.43 -9.85
N THR A 35 3.75 11.40 -9.09
CA THR A 35 3.84 11.42 -7.62
C THR A 35 5.21 11.00 -7.10
N ARG A 36 6.07 10.47 -7.98
CA ARG A 36 7.37 9.86 -7.67
C ARG A 36 7.29 8.77 -6.61
N ARG A 37 6.13 8.13 -6.47
CA ARG A 37 5.86 7.04 -5.54
C ARG A 37 5.72 5.72 -6.30
N LEU A 38 6.03 4.60 -5.65
CA LEU A 38 5.62 3.30 -6.16
C LEU A 38 4.14 3.10 -5.84
N GLU A 39 3.37 2.69 -6.83
CA GLU A 39 1.96 2.35 -6.70
C GLU A 39 1.77 0.85 -6.85
N VAL A 40 0.81 0.31 -6.10
CA VAL A 40 0.39 -1.08 -6.23
C VAL A 40 -0.46 -1.21 -7.49
N LYS A 41 -0.17 -2.20 -8.33
CA LYS A 41 -1.06 -2.54 -9.45
C LYS A 41 -2.24 -3.33 -8.92
N ALA A 42 -3.44 -3.08 -9.45
CA ALA A 42 -4.64 -3.86 -9.14
C ALA A 42 -4.45 -5.41 -9.23
N ALA A 43 -3.58 -5.89 -10.13
CA ALA A 43 -3.30 -7.34 -10.25
C ALA A 43 -2.59 -7.94 -9.01
N ALA A 44 -1.98 -7.10 -8.17
CA ALA A 44 -1.35 -7.48 -6.92
C ALA A 44 -2.37 -7.83 -5.83
N LEU A 45 -3.56 -7.23 -5.90
CA LEU A 45 -4.65 -7.38 -4.95
C LEU A 45 -5.48 -8.62 -5.30
N ARG A 46 -4.88 -9.80 -5.15
CA ARG A 46 -5.47 -11.07 -5.58
C ARG A 46 -6.85 -11.29 -4.93
N PHE A 47 -7.81 -11.67 -5.76
CA PHE A 47 -9.15 -12.09 -5.39
C PHE A 47 -9.24 -13.62 -5.54
N ASP A 48 -9.60 -14.31 -4.48
CA ASP A 48 -9.84 -15.75 -4.46
C ASP A 48 -11.35 -16.03 -4.62
N ALA A 49 -11.76 -17.29 -4.48
CA ALA A 49 -13.15 -17.71 -4.73
C ALA A 49 -14.15 -17.08 -3.74
N ASP A 50 -13.70 -16.80 -2.52
CA ASP A 50 -14.50 -16.32 -1.41
C ASP A 50 -14.28 -14.82 -1.10
N GLY A 51 -13.42 -14.14 -1.86
CA GLY A 51 -13.10 -12.74 -1.68
C GLY A 51 -11.62 -12.42 -1.80
N MET A 52 -11.25 -11.19 -1.46
CA MET A 52 -9.87 -10.81 -1.22
C MET A 52 -9.59 -10.80 0.28
N SER A 53 -8.69 -11.68 0.73
CA SER A 53 -8.24 -11.74 2.14
C SER A 53 -7.54 -10.48 2.58
N VAL A 54 -7.98 -9.92 3.69
CA VAL A 54 -7.40 -8.74 4.34
C VAL A 54 -7.35 -8.95 5.84
N ILE A 55 -6.59 -8.10 6.54
CA ILE A 55 -6.39 -8.20 7.99
C ILE A 55 -6.92 -6.92 8.62
N SER A 56 -7.88 -7.04 9.54
CA SER A 56 -8.40 -5.90 10.30
C SER A 56 -7.33 -5.34 11.23
N SER A 57 -7.02 -4.04 11.09
CA SER A 57 -6.04 -3.38 11.95
C SER A 57 -6.51 -3.32 13.41
N ASP A 58 -7.80 -3.11 13.63
CA ASP A 58 -8.37 -2.96 14.98
C ASP A 58 -8.41 -4.29 15.73
N VAL A 59 -8.82 -5.36 15.05
CA VAL A 59 -8.84 -6.70 15.64
C VAL A 59 -7.41 -7.14 15.96
N LEU A 60 -6.47 -6.92 15.04
CA LEU A 60 -5.06 -7.22 15.28
C LEU A 60 -4.51 -6.47 16.50
N ALA A 61 -4.83 -5.18 16.64
CA ALA A 61 -4.44 -4.39 17.79
C ALA A 61 -5.09 -4.89 19.09
N SER A 62 -6.37 -5.32 19.05
CA SER A 62 -7.05 -5.90 20.20
C SER A 62 -6.45 -7.24 20.67
N GLU A 63 -5.87 -8.00 19.75
CA GLU A 63 -5.08 -9.21 20.05
C GLU A 63 -3.66 -8.88 20.54
N GLY A 64 -3.29 -7.60 20.66
CA GLY A 64 -2.00 -7.15 21.17
C GLY A 64 -0.85 -7.21 20.15
N HIS A 65 -1.15 -7.30 18.86
CA HIS A 65 -0.14 -7.39 17.81
C HIS A 65 0.07 -6.06 17.09
N SER A 66 1.33 -5.74 16.81
CA SER A 66 1.69 -4.61 15.96
C SER A 66 1.30 -4.88 14.51
N ARG A 67 0.95 -3.82 13.78
CA ARG A 67 0.66 -3.84 12.33
C ARG A 67 1.80 -4.46 11.53
N GLY A 68 3.05 -4.25 11.95
CA GLY A 68 4.25 -4.85 11.36
C GLY A 68 4.30 -6.39 11.38
N ALA A 69 3.49 -7.06 12.20
CA ALA A 69 3.49 -8.52 12.34
C ALA A 69 2.71 -9.23 11.23
N VAL A 70 1.93 -8.51 10.43
CA VAL A 70 1.01 -9.11 9.44
C VAL A 70 1.70 -9.71 8.22
N CYS A 71 2.96 -9.37 7.98
CA CYS A 71 3.62 -9.58 6.70
C CYS A 71 4.97 -10.29 6.87
N ASN A 72 5.26 -11.22 5.97
CA ASN A 72 6.62 -11.70 5.75
C ASN A 72 7.34 -10.70 4.83
N TRP A 73 8.12 -9.80 5.43
CA TRP A 73 8.80 -8.69 4.76
C TRP A 73 9.86 -9.11 3.73
N ASP A 74 10.38 -10.35 3.80
CA ASP A 74 11.36 -10.87 2.83
C ASP A 74 10.73 -11.13 1.46
N THR A 75 9.44 -11.43 1.44
CA THR A 75 8.73 -11.88 0.21
C THR A 75 7.58 -10.97 -0.16
N HIS A 76 7.02 -10.27 0.81
CA HIS A 76 5.84 -9.43 0.69
C HIS A 76 6.10 -8.03 1.28
N THR A 77 5.28 -7.11 0.84
CA THR A 77 5.04 -5.79 1.42
C THR A 77 3.57 -5.78 1.85
N SER A 78 3.16 -4.77 2.63
CA SER A 78 1.77 -4.63 3.03
C SER A 78 1.27 -3.24 2.68
N VAL A 79 0.03 -3.17 2.22
CA VAL A 79 -0.69 -1.91 2.03
C VAL A 79 -1.91 -1.85 2.91
N GLU A 80 -2.28 -0.66 3.33
CA GLU A 80 -3.48 -0.36 4.10
C GLU A 80 -4.50 0.41 3.25
N PHE A 81 -5.78 0.18 3.53
CA PHE A 81 -6.89 0.97 2.98
C PHE A 81 -8.08 0.94 3.93
N ALA A 82 -8.97 1.93 3.83
CA ALA A 82 -10.19 1.98 4.63
C ALA A 82 -11.31 1.12 4.00
N ALA A 83 -12.19 0.52 4.80
CA ALA A 83 -13.31 -0.27 4.27
C ALA A 83 -14.18 0.49 3.26
N GLY A 84 -14.33 1.81 3.45
CA GLY A 84 -15.03 2.71 2.54
C GLY A 84 -14.47 2.71 1.11
N THR A 85 -13.18 2.45 0.93
CA THR A 85 -12.54 2.32 -0.39
C THR A 85 -13.06 1.09 -1.14
N ALA A 86 -13.26 -0.04 -0.47
CA ALA A 86 -13.87 -1.20 -1.12
C ALA A 86 -15.34 -0.93 -1.45
N ARG A 87 -16.07 -0.28 -0.52
CA ARG A 87 -17.49 0.05 -0.67
C ARG A 87 -17.77 1.12 -1.73
N SER A 88 -16.79 1.93 -2.11
CA SER A 88 -17.00 3.01 -3.09
C SER A 88 -17.39 2.51 -4.47
N THR A 89 -17.16 1.24 -4.79
CA THR A 89 -17.61 0.64 -6.06
C THR A 89 -19.08 0.25 -6.04
N SER A 90 -19.74 0.22 -4.88
CA SER A 90 -21.06 -0.38 -4.65
C SER A 90 -21.18 -1.90 -4.94
N GLU A 91 -20.15 -2.52 -5.49
CA GLU A 91 -20.08 -3.93 -5.87
C GLU A 91 -19.46 -4.81 -4.77
N ALA A 92 -18.79 -4.18 -3.80
CA ALA A 92 -18.08 -4.85 -2.72
C ALA A 92 -18.41 -4.31 -1.33
N GLY A 93 -18.26 -5.20 -0.35
CA GLY A 93 -18.32 -4.92 1.07
C GLY A 93 -17.16 -5.59 1.79
N VAL A 94 -17.11 -5.42 3.11
CA VAL A 94 -16.10 -6.04 3.96
C VAL A 94 -16.81 -6.83 5.03
N ILE A 95 -16.30 -8.03 5.34
CA ILE A 95 -16.81 -8.86 6.44
C ILE A 95 -15.66 -9.35 7.32
N TYR A 96 -15.94 -9.54 8.61
CA TYR A 96 -15.09 -10.35 9.45
C TYR A 96 -15.21 -11.82 9.06
N ASN A 97 -14.08 -12.50 8.94
CA ASN A 97 -14.05 -13.92 8.60
C ASN A 97 -12.86 -14.58 9.31
N PRO A 98 -12.91 -14.72 10.64
CA PRO A 98 -11.80 -15.29 11.39
C PRO A 98 -11.50 -16.72 10.92
N VAL A 99 -10.22 -17.10 10.94
CA VAL A 99 -9.71 -18.40 10.51
C VAL A 99 -8.85 -18.99 11.64
N ASP A 100 -9.27 -20.13 12.19
CA ASP A 100 -8.60 -20.74 13.34
C ASP A 100 -7.14 -21.14 13.04
N ASP A 101 -6.90 -21.74 11.87
CA ASP A 101 -5.58 -22.27 11.45
C ASP A 101 -4.89 -21.38 10.41
N HIS A 102 -4.81 -20.07 10.67
CA HIS A 102 -4.14 -19.16 9.74
C HIS A 102 -2.61 -19.41 9.74
N PRO A 103 -1.96 -19.54 8.58
CA PRO A 103 -0.53 -19.93 8.49
C PRO A 103 0.42 -18.92 9.12
N ALA A 104 -0.01 -17.68 9.30
CA ALA A 104 0.76 -16.63 9.96
C ALA A 104 0.53 -16.55 11.48
N GLY A 105 -0.34 -17.40 12.04
CA GLY A 105 -0.63 -17.50 13.47
C GLY A 105 -2.06 -17.13 13.84
N GLU A 106 -2.47 -17.55 15.05
CA GLU A 106 -3.84 -17.43 15.58
C GLU A 106 -4.36 -15.98 15.56
N ALA A 107 -3.55 -15.01 15.99
CA ALA A 107 -3.97 -13.60 16.03
C ALA A 107 -4.28 -13.03 14.64
N ILE A 108 -3.49 -13.39 13.63
CA ILE A 108 -3.75 -13.00 12.24
C ILE A 108 -5.00 -13.74 11.73
N GLY A 109 -5.18 -14.98 12.17
CA GLY A 109 -6.40 -15.75 11.94
C GLY A 109 -7.65 -15.05 12.47
N LYS A 110 -7.65 -14.58 13.72
CA LYS A 110 -8.77 -13.82 14.31
C LYS A 110 -9.01 -12.49 13.60
N ALA A 111 -7.95 -11.80 13.20
CA ALA A 111 -8.02 -10.54 12.46
C ALA A 111 -8.36 -10.73 10.98
N HIS A 112 -8.43 -11.97 10.47
CA HIS A 112 -8.72 -12.24 9.08
C HIS A 112 -10.13 -11.75 8.70
N SER A 113 -10.21 -11.11 7.55
CA SER A 113 -11.40 -10.49 7.00
C SER A 113 -11.40 -10.65 5.49
N LEU A 114 -12.56 -10.45 4.86
CA LEU A 114 -12.69 -10.58 3.41
C LEU A 114 -13.32 -9.32 2.84
N VAL A 115 -12.72 -8.81 1.76
CA VAL A 115 -13.45 -7.96 0.81
C VAL A 115 -14.24 -8.90 -0.11
N ARG A 116 -15.57 -8.85 -0.01
CA ARG A 116 -16.48 -9.70 -0.78
C ARG A 116 -17.31 -8.90 -1.77
N THR A 117 -17.72 -9.59 -2.82
CA THR A 117 -18.69 -9.08 -3.79
C THR A 117 -20.11 -9.49 -3.42
N ARG A 118 -21.09 -8.73 -3.91
CA ARG A 118 -22.51 -9.10 -3.83
C ARG A 118 -22.79 -10.49 -4.42
N GLU A 119 -22.08 -10.81 -5.49
CA GLU A 119 -22.12 -12.10 -6.16
C GLU A 119 -21.07 -13.05 -5.57
N THR A 120 -21.39 -14.34 -5.45
CA THR A 120 -20.44 -15.38 -5.01
C THR A 120 -19.35 -15.65 -6.04
N GLU A 121 -19.67 -15.45 -7.32
CA GLU A 121 -18.75 -15.67 -8.45
C GLU A 121 -18.70 -14.42 -9.33
N PRO A 122 -18.05 -13.33 -8.85
CA PRO A 122 -18.01 -12.09 -9.61
C PRO A 122 -17.21 -12.28 -10.90
N ASP A 123 -17.67 -11.60 -11.95
CA ASP A 123 -16.95 -11.59 -13.21
C ASP A 123 -15.57 -10.91 -13.08
N ARG A 124 -14.80 -10.92 -14.18
CA ARG A 124 -13.47 -10.30 -14.19
C ARG A 124 -13.55 -8.77 -14.04
N THR A 125 -14.60 -8.14 -14.52
CA THR A 125 -14.79 -6.69 -14.54
C THR A 125 -15.02 -6.18 -13.12
N ILE A 126 -15.96 -6.77 -12.38
CA ILE A 126 -16.27 -6.45 -10.98
C ILE A 126 -15.01 -6.56 -10.14
N ARG A 127 -14.31 -7.71 -10.23
CA ARG A 127 -13.05 -7.91 -9.50
C ARG A 127 -12.02 -6.84 -9.84
N ARG A 128 -11.88 -6.50 -11.13
CA ARG A 128 -10.92 -5.49 -11.57
C ARG A 128 -11.27 -4.09 -11.08
N ASN A 129 -12.55 -3.73 -11.05
CA ASN A 129 -13.02 -2.43 -10.54
C ASN A 129 -12.66 -2.27 -9.07
N ILE A 130 -12.96 -3.28 -8.25
CA ILE A 130 -12.65 -3.29 -6.81
C ILE A 130 -11.14 -3.20 -6.58
N GLN A 131 -10.35 -4.03 -7.26
CA GLN A 131 -8.89 -3.99 -7.18
C GLN A 131 -8.34 -2.62 -7.60
N THR A 132 -8.91 -1.98 -8.62
CA THR A 132 -8.45 -0.68 -9.09
C THR A 132 -8.80 0.42 -8.09
N ALA A 133 -10.00 0.41 -7.52
CA ALA A 133 -10.42 1.36 -6.48
C ALA A 133 -9.50 1.27 -5.25
N ILE A 134 -9.22 0.04 -4.79
CA ILE A 134 -8.34 -0.18 -3.63
C ILE A 134 -6.90 0.21 -3.95
N ALA A 135 -6.35 -0.21 -5.09
CA ALA A 135 -5.01 0.16 -5.50
C ALA A 135 -4.79 1.68 -5.57
N ALA A 136 -5.80 2.43 -6.03
CA ALA A 136 -5.72 3.88 -6.17
C ALA A 136 -5.74 4.65 -4.84
N GLN A 137 -6.28 4.08 -3.77
CA GLN A 137 -6.42 4.75 -2.47
C GLN A 137 -5.59 4.11 -1.35
N CYS A 138 -5.01 2.93 -1.59
CA CYS A 138 -4.17 2.26 -0.63
C CYS A 138 -2.86 3.02 -0.38
N ARG A 139 -2.28 2.79 0.79
CA ARG A 139 -0.99 3.35 1.19
C ARG A 139 -0.07 2.23 1.61
N TRP A 140 1.23 2.43 1.44
CA TRP A 140 2.22 1.53 2.01
C TRP A 140 2.10 1.53 3.52
N LEU A 141 2.16 0.35 4.13
CA LEU A 141 2.16 0.24 5.58
C LEU A 141 3.41 0.94 6.14
N ASP A 142 3.24 1.77 7.15
CA ASP A 142 4.34 2.58 7.68
C ASP A 142 5.44 1.75 8.32
N GLU A 143 5.08 0.59 8.87
CA GLU A 143 5.97 -0.38 9.50
C GLU A 143 6.73 -1.25 8.49
N ASP A 144 6.47 -1.13 7.19
CA ASP A 144 7.22 -1.89 6.18
C ASP A 144 8.67 -1.39 6.08
N PRO A 145 9.69 -2.22 6.43
CA PRO A 145 11.10 -1.83 6.38
C PRO A 145 11.61 -1.59 4.95
N HIS A 146 10.85 -2.03 3.94
CA HIS A 146 11.13 -1.87 2.52
C HIS A 146 10.15 -0.93 1.84
N LYS A 147 9.37 -0.14 2.61
CA LYS A 147 8.48 0.85 2.00
C LYS A 147 9.27 1.77 1.09
N PRO A 148 8.71 2.14 -0.08
CA PRO A 148 9.37 3.09 -0.96
C PRO A 148 9.63 4.39 -0.20
N ASN A 149 10.86 4.92 -0.25
CA ASN A 149 11.16 6.22 0.34
C ASN A 149 10.24 7.27 -0.30
N GLU A 150 9.33 7.85 0.49
CA GLU A 150 8.50 8.98 0.04
C GLU A 150 9.33 10.25 -0.20
N THR A 151 10.63 10.23 0.14
CA THR A 151 11.53 11.40 0.25
C THR A 151 12.65 11.47 -0.77
N ALA A 152 12.64 10.71 -1.88
CA ALA A 152 13.69 10.81 -2.92
C ALA A 152 13.60 12.09 -3.79
N THR A 153 13.20 13.23 -3.23
CA THR A 153 12.92 14.49 -3.97
C THR A 153 13.23 15.76 -3.19
N ALA A 154 14.32 15.80 -2.42
CA ALA A 154 14.83 17.06 -1.86
C ALA A 154 16.33 16.99 -1.53
N ALA A 155 17.17 16.63 -2.49
CA ALA A 155 18.59 16.98 -2.52
C ALA A 155 19.10 16.76 -3.95
N GLU A 156 20.05 17.57 -4.40
CA GLU A 156 20.59 17.63 -5.76
C GLU A 156 19.76 18.48 -6.74
N SER A 157 19.44 19.69 -6.33
CA SER A 157 19.36 20.82 -7.26
C SER A 157 19.97 22.04 -6.57
N ASP A 158 20.96 22.61 -7.24
CA ASP A 158 21.66 23.89 -7.02
C ASP A 158 22.94 23.99 -6.18
N SER A 159 23.84 24.78 -6.78
CA SER A 159 25.15 25.34 -6.38
C SER A 159 26.36 24.41 -6.59
N ASP A 160 27.36 24.68 -7.45
CA ASP A 160 27.74 25.89 -8.17
C ASP A 160 28.50 25.53 -9.47
N GLU A 161 27.99 25.98 -10.63
CA GLU A 161 28.83 26.30 -11.77
C GLU A 161 29.41 27.70 -11.54
N ALA A 162 30.64 27.77 -11.01
CA ALA A 162 31.45 28.98 -11.09
C ALA A 162 32.44 28.84 -12.25
N HIS A 163 32.02 29.31 -13.43
CA HIS A 163 32.92 29.62 -14.55
C HIS A 163 33.18 31.13 -14.60
N GLY A 164 34.46 31.49 -14.63
CA GLY A 164 34.96 32.83 -14.95
C GLY A 164 35.80 33.37 -13.79
N ALA A 165 36.99 33.91 -13.99
CA ALA A 165 37.84 34.04 -15.18
C ALA A 165 39.27 34.25 -14.64
N ASP A 166 40.25 33.82 -15.43
CA ASP A 166 41.66 34.17 -15.29
C ASP A 166 41.86 35.68 -15.04
N ASP A 167 42.52 36.04 -13.94
CA ASP A 167 43.25 37.31 -13.83
C ASP A 167 44.74 36.99 -13.65
N ILE A 168 45.44 37.14 -14.75
CA ILE A 168 46.89 37.07 -14.89
C ILE A 168 47.47 38.39 -14.37
N GLU A 169 48.25 38.34 -13.29
CA GLU A 169 49.13 39.45 -12.92
C GLU A 169 50.29 39.57 -13.93
N PRO A 170 50.66 40.81 -14.32
CA PRO A 170 52.07 41.10 -14.45
C PRO A 170 52.54 42.30 -13.62
N ASN A 171 53.56 42.00 -12.84
CA ASN A 171 54.53 42.86 -12.19
C ASN A 171 55.19 43.84 -13.17
N GLY A 172 55.39 45.12 -12.82
CA GLY A 172 56.25 46.00 -13.63
C GLY A 172 56.13 47.52 -13.44
N GLU A 173 56.97 48.05 -12.56
CA GLU A 173 57.75 49.29 -12.67
C GLU A 173 57.05 50.67 -12.84
N GLY A 174 57.29 51.55 -11.87
CA GLY A 174 56.97 52.98 -11.97
C GLY A 174 57.39 53.79 -10.74
N GLN A 175 58.68 53.79 -10.40
CA GLN A 175 59.24 54.75 -9.45
C GLN A 175 59.61 56.04 -10.22
N VAL A 176 59.04 57.16 -9.78
CA VAL A 176 59.28 58.51 -10.30
C VAL A 176 60.16 59.25 -9.28
N THR A 177 61.19 59.92 -9.82
CA THR A 177 62.09 60.94 -9.23
C THR A 177 63.05 60.54 -8.12
#